data_AF-A0A498Q9P5-F1
#
_entry.id   AF-A0A498Q9P5-F1
#
_cell.length_a   1.000
_cell.length_b   1.000
_cell.length_c   1.000
_cell.angle_alpha   90.00
_cell.angle_beta   90.00
_cell.angle_gamma   90.00
#
_symmetry.space_group_name_H-M   'P 1'
#
loop_
_entity.id
_entity.type
_entity.pdbx_description
1 polymer ?
#
loop_
_entity_poly.entity_id
_entity_poly.type
_entity_poly.pdbx_seq_one_letter_code
_entity_poly.pdbx_strand_id
1 'polypeptide(L)'
;MASSGWFAPRVRRSRTGARRRSWPYLVAGAALAVLGVCGVTVLVIGPRANSLTSLASRPDWVLAGALPSSGDFPADWGYGLSGSLRRRAFSETTASSTAPKLGPRAVYGPAQCTKIPQLLTHSGAALAAELDVDRYTQLIARDARIWDWPATGESDEHGPNAHFEISVVPDGPDRIAKYLDWLGRCGSYQVANYDFNGRLKDKRSATTVLDDHWTDNAVVAIVVTRTFVTAGSDEPPATYHVSYYALRGVILECSVYMENAGDRELVQRRASQTLQRLRAR
;
A
#
# COMPACT_ATOMS: atom_id res chain seq x y z
N MET A 1 -71.94 -28.37 80.02
CA MET A 1 -70.72 -27.56 80.29
C MET A 1 -70.00 -27.40 78.96
N ALA A 2 -70.29 -26.33 78.21
CA ALA A 2 -69.61 -25.02 78.22
C ALA A 2 -68.23 -25.11 77.51
N SER A 3 -68.14 -24.83 76.20
CA SER A 3 -67.96 -23.52 75.53
C SER A 3 -66.55 -22.95 75.69
N SER A 4 -65.72 -22.92 74.65
CA SER A 4 -65.37 -21.74 73.80
C SER A 4 -64.20 -22.20 72.90
N GLY A 5 -64.00 -21.88 71.61
CA GLY A 5 -64.40 -20.76 70.76
C GLY A 5 -63.18 -19.86 70.52
N TRP A 6 -62.59 -19.84 69.30
CA TRP A 6 -62.27 -18.63 68.50
C TRP A 6 -61.38 -18.89 67.25
N PHE A 7 -61.93 -18.42 66.11
CA PHE A 7 -61.42 -17.78 64.88
C PHE A 7 -60.08 -18.13 64.17
N ALA A 8 -60.21 -18.15 62.83
CA ALA A 8 -59.26 -18.51 61.76
C ALA A 8 -58.22 -17.42 61.41
N PRO A 9 -57.26 -17.75 60.51
CA PRO A 9 -57.39 -17.17 59.17
C PRO A 9 -57.13 -18.14 58.00
N ARG A 10 -57.78 -17.84 56.88
CA ARG A 10 -57.61 -18.45 55.55
C ARG A 10 -56.17 -18.31 55.05
N VAL A 11 -55.58 -19.40 54.57
CA VAL A 11 -54.45 -19.35 53.64
C VAL A 11 -54.86 -19.95 52.30
N ARG A 12 -54.92 -19.05 51.31
CA ARG A 12 -55.11 -19.30 49.89
C ARG A 12 -53.78 -19.83 49.33
N ARG A 13 -53.72 -21.06 48.81
CA ARG A 13 -52.59 -21.49 47.96
C ARG A 13 -53.05 -21.72 46.52
N SER A 14 -52.81 -20.65 45.77
CA SER A 14 -52.52 -20.54 44.34
C SER A 14 -52.41 -21.83 43.53
N ARG A 15 -53.24 -21.90 42.49
CA ARG A 15 -52.89 -22.48 41.20
C ARG A 15 -51.68 -21.74 40.62
N THR A 16 -50.57 -22.43 40.37
CA THR A 16 -49.58 -22.06 39.35
C THR A 16 -49.75 -23.11 38.24
N GLY A 17 -50.22 -22.77 37.04
CA GLY A 17 -49.64 -21.75 36.17
C GLY A 17 -48.80 -22.45 35.12
N ALA A 18 -49.42 -23.33 34.32
CA ALA A 18 -48.83 -23.78 33.06
C ALA A 18 -48.73 -22.57 32.13
N ARG A 19 -47.52 -22.07 31.83
CA ARG A 19 -47.31 -21.17 30.68
C ARG A 19 -45.86 -21.11 30.21
N ARG A 20 -45.69 -21.60 28.98
CA ARG A 20 -44.79 -21.13 27.91
C ARG A 20 -43.28 -21.26 28.11
N ARG A 21 -42.76 -22.43 27.74
CA ARG A 21 -41.34 -22.75 27.54
C ARG A 21 -40.98 -22.82 26.04
N SER A 22 -41.44 -21.87 25.23
CA SER A 22 -41.23 -21.87 23.76
C SER A 22 -40.60 -20.60 23.19
N TRP A 23 -40.30 -19.61 24.03
CA TRP A 23 -39.77 -18.32 23.59
C TRP A 23 -38.31 -18.34 23.07
N PRO A 24 -37.35 -19.10 23.63
CA PRO A 24 -35.96 -18.97 23.19
C PRO A 24 -35.70 -19.56 21.78
N TYR A 25 -36.47 -20.58 21.39
CA TYR A 25 -36.28 -21.25 20.09
C TYR A 25 -36.79 -20.43 18.89
N LEU A 26 -37.83 -19.63 19.09
CA LEU A 26 -38.37 -18.75 18.02
C LEU A 26 -37.44 -17.56 17.74
N VAL A 27 -36.76 -17.04 18.77
CA VAL A 27 -35.79 -15.95 18.62
C VAL A 27 -34.51 -16.45 17.97
N ALA A 28 -34.02 -17.65 18.34
CA ALA A 28 -32.86 -18.27 17.73
C ALA A 28 -33.09 -18.62 16.24
N GLY A 29 -34.28 -19.13 15.90
CA GLY A 29 -34.65 -19.42 14.50
C GLY A 29 -34.74 -18.16 13.63
N ALA A 30 -35.28 -17.06 14.16
CA ALA A 30 -35.33 -15.79 13.46
C ALA A 30 -33.91 -15.20 13.23
N ALA A 31 -33.02 -15.29 14.22
CA ALA A 31 -31.63 -14.83 14.07
C ALA A 31 -30.85 -15.62 13.01
N LEU A 32 -31.02 -16.94 12.98
CA LEU A 32 -30.40 -17.81 11.96
C LEU A 32 -30.97 -17.56 10.57
N ALA A 33 -32.28 -17.30 10.44
CA ALA A 33 -32.89 -16.95 9.17
C ALA A 33 -32.39 -15.60 8.64
N VAL A 34 -32.24 -14.59 9.50
CA VAL A 34 -31.68 -13.28 9.11
C VAL A 34 -30.21 -13.40 8.72
N LEU A 35 -29.39 -14.16 9.46
CA LEU A 35 -28.00 -14.42 9.10
C LEU A 35 -27.88 -15.23 7.79
N GLY A 36 -28.75 -16.22 7.58
CA GLY A 36 -28.81 -17.00 6.35
C GLY A 36 -29.21 -16.15 5.14
N VAL A 37 -30.21 -15.28 5.29
CA VAL A 37 -30.64 -14.35 4.23
C VAL A 37 -29.54 -13.33 3.95
N CYS A 38 -28.94 -12.70 4.96
CA CYS A 38 -27.82 -11.78 4.76
C CYS A 38 -26.60 -12.47 4.11
N GLY A 39 -26.27 -13.70 4.53
CA GLY A 39 -25.18 -14.48 3.93
C GLY A 39 -25.42 -14.86 2.47
N VAL A 40 -26.66 -15.21 2.13
CA VAL A 40 -27.05 -15.52 0.73
C VAL A 40 -27.07 -14.25 -0.12
N THR A 41 -27.51 -13.10 0.41
CA THR A 41 -27.48 -11.83 -0.34
C THR A 41 -26.04 -11.37 -0.63
N VAL A 42 -25.09 -11.63 0.27
CA VAL A 42 -23.66 -11.35 0.04
C VAL A 42 -23.06 -12.28 -1.03
N LEU A 43 -23.51 -13.53 -1.11
CA LEU A 43 -23.01 -14.51 -2.09
C LEU A 43 -23.64 -14.37 -3.48
N VAL A 44 -24.92 -13.98 -3.57
CA VAL A 44 -25.65 -13.86 -4.85
C VAL A 44 -25.43 -12.48 -5.50
N ILE A 45 -25.14 -11.44 -4.71
CA ILE A 45 -24.69 -10.13 -5.19
C ILE A 45 -23.16 -10.05 -5.03
N GLY A 46 -22.45 -11.09 -5.45
CA GLY A 46 -21.04 -10.93 -5.77
C GLY A 46 -20.95 -9.82 -6.83
N PRO A 47 -20.21 -8.72 -6.59
CA PRO A 47 -20.08 -7.68 -7.59
C PRO A 47 -19.42 -8.34 -8.80
N ARG A 48 -20.18 -8.55 -9.88
CA ARG A 48 -19.58 -8.76 -11.19
C ARG A 48 -18.60 -7.60 -11.36
N ALA A 49 -17.31 -7.93 -11.47
CA ALA A 49 -16.25 -6.96 -11.66
C ALA A 49 -16.56 -6.21 -12.95
N ASN A 50 -17.22 -5.05 -12.83
CA ASN A 50 -17.32 -4.10 -13.91
C ASN A 50 -15.88 -3.62 -14.13
N SER A 51 -15.26 -4.11 -15.20
CA SER A 51 -13.91 -3.76 -15.67
C SER A 51 -13.71 -2.25 -15.90
N LEU A 52 -14.78 -1.45 -15.81
CA LEU A 52 -14.79 0.00 -15.95
C LEU A 52 -14.87 0.76 -14.61
N THR A 53 -14.96 0.06 -13.47
CA THR A 53 -15.03 0.74 -12.16
C THR A 53 -13.66 1.30 -11.82
N SER A 54 -13.59 2.60 -11.52
CA SER A 54 -12.36 3.25 -11.07
C SER A 54 -11.82 2.57 -9.80
N LEU A 55 -10.54 2.21 -9.79
CA LEU A 55 -9.86 1.75 -8.59
C LEU A 55 -9.67 2.90 -7.59
N ALA A 56 -9.59 4.13 -8.10
CA ALA A 56 -9.48 5.34 -7.29
C ALA A 56 -10.68 5.56 -6.37
N SER A 57 -11.86 4.99 -6.65
CA SER A 57 -13.01 5.11 -5.75
C SER A 57 -13.10 4.00 -4.71
N ARG A 58 -12.27 2.96 -4.82
CA ARG A 58 -12.24 1.85 -3.84
C ARG A 58 -11.66 2.33 -2.52
N PRO A 59 -12.13 1.80 -1.37
CA PRO A 59 -11.47 2.04 -0.08
C PRO A 59 -10.01 1.54 -0.07
N ASP A 60 -9.15 2.20 0.68
CA ASP A 60 -7.72 1.86 0.76
C ASP A 60 -7.48 0.41 1.23
N TRP A 61 -8.30 -0.11 2.15
CA TRP A 61 -8.21 -1.51 2.59
C TRP A 61 -8.53 -2.53 1.49
N VAL A 62 -9.37 -2.16 0.50
CA VAL A 62 -9.65 -3.01 -0.67
C VAL A 62 -8.43 -3.06 -1.59
N LEU A 63 -7.73 -1.92 -1.74
CA LEU A 63 -6.51 -1.82 -2.51
C LEU A 63 -5.35 -2.56 -1.83
N ALA A 64 -5.22 -2.41 -0.51
CA ALA A 64 -4.25 -3.14 0.31
C ALA A 64 -4.39 -4.66 0.16
N GLY A 65 -5.62 -5.17 0.08
CA GLY A 65 -5.87 -6.60 -0.14
C GLY A 65 -5.44 -7.13 -1.53
N ALA A 66 -4.94 -6.28 -2.44
CA ALA A 66 -4.30 -6.73 -3.67
C ALA A 66 -2.80 -7.02 -3.50
N LEU A 67 -2.15 -6.40 -2.49
CA LEU A 67 -0.74 -6.60 -2.21
C LEU A 67 -0.45 -8.04 -1.78
N PRO A 68 0.80 -8.52 -1.96
CA PRO A 68 1.24 -9.80 -1.44
C PRO A 68 1.06 -9.90 0.08
N SER A 69 0.72 -11.10 0.54
CA SER A 69 0.65 -11.44 1.97
C SER A 69 2.02 -11.90 2.48
N SER A 70 2.20 -12.00 3.80
CA SER A 70 3.46 -12.50 4.37
C SER A 70 3.79 -13.92 3.91
N GLY A 71 2.80 -14.78 3.68
CA GLY A 71 2.98 -16.14 3.14
C GLY A 71 3.41 -16.20 1.67
N ASP A 72 3.42 -15.06 0.96
CA ASP A 72 3.92 -14.96 -0.41
C ASP A 72 5.46 -14.81 -0.47
N PHE A 73 6.13 -14.64 0.67
CA PHE A 73 7.58 -14.50 0.81
C PHE A 73 8.17 -15.58 1.74
N PRO A 74 9.49 -15.82 1.70
CA PRO A 74 10.17 -16.67 2.66
C PRO A 74 9.92 -16.23 4.11
N ALA A 75 9.77 -17.20 5.01
CA ALA A 75 9.39 -16.93 6.40
C ALA A 75 10.49 -16.25 7.23
N ASP A 76 11.73 -16.28 6.74
CA ASP A 76 12.89 -15.60 7.30
C ASP A 76 13.01 -14.13 6.87
N TRP A 77 12.16 -13.65 5.96
CA TRP A 77 12.12 -12.25 5.54
C TRP A 77 11.20 -11.44 6.46
N GLY A 78 11.64 -10.25 6.85
CA GLY A 78 10.81 -9.23 7.47
C GLY A 78 9.70 -8.78 6.54
N TYR A 79 8.49 -8.63 7.08
CA TYR A 79 7.30 -8.21 6.34
C TYR A 79 6.61 -7.07 7.08
N GLY A 80 6.43 -5.93 6.41
CA GLY A 80 5.71 -4.76 6.91
C GLY A 80 4.63 -4.33 5.93
N LEU A 81 3.37 -4.33 6.37
CA LEU A 81 2.25 -3.79 5.59
C LEU A 81 1.68 -2.57 6.31
N SER A 82 1.66 -1.43 5.62
CA SER A 82 1.03 -0.20 6.11
C SER A 82 0.07 0.39 5.08
N GLY A 83 -0.81 1.27 5.56
CA GLY A 83 -1.75 1.95 4.70
C GLY A 83 -2.56 3.00 5.44
N SER A 84 -3.25 3.82 4.68
CA SER A 84 -4.13 4.85 5.24
C SER A 84 -5.50 4.24 5.54
N LEU A 85 -5.97 4.36 6.79
CA LEU A 85 -7.36 3.98 7.12
C LEU A 85 -8.38 4.97 6.50
N ARG A 86 -7.95 6.21 6.25
CA ARG A 86 -8.75 7.25 5.61
C ARG A 86 -7.88 8.00 4.59
N ARG A 87 -8.33 7.98 3.34
CA ARG A 87 -7.68 8.72 2.25
C ARG A 87 -7.72 10.21 2.53
N ARG A 88 -6.55 10.87 2.54
CA ARG A 88 -6.46 12.33 2.50
C ARG A 88 -6.87 12.82 1.11
N ALA A 89 -7.61 13.92 1.07
CA ALA A 89 -7.98 14.54 -0.20
C ALA A 89 -6.71 14.92 -0.99
N PHE A 90 -6.80 14.84 -2.32
CA PHE A 90 -5.75 15.31 -3.21
C PHE A 90 -5.47 16.78 -2.93
N SER A 91 -4.25 17.09 -2.48
CA SER A 91 -3.75 18.45 -2.51
C SER A 91 -2.92 18.63 -3.77
N GLU A 92 -3.42 19.44 -4.72
CA GLU A 92 -2.67 19.96 -5.87
C GLU A 92 -1.48 20.85 -5.47
N THR A 93 -1.25 21.03 -4.17
CA THR A 93 -0.13 21.81 -3.65
C THR A 93 1.18 21.15 -4.06
N THR A 94 1.77 21.70 -5.14
CA THR A 94 3.14 21.52 -5.61
C THR A 94 4.07 21.20 -4.45
N ALA A 95 4.37 19.91 -4.24
CA ALA A 95 5.30 19.38 -3.23
C ALA A 95 5.60 20.36 -2.08
N SER A 96 4.57 20.76 -1.34
CA SER A 96 4.75 21.37 -0.02
C SER A 96 4.30 20.31 0.96
N SER A 97 5.15 19.28 1.04
CA SER A 97 5.18 18.36 2.15
C SER A 97 4.96 19.16 3.44
N THR A 98 3.91 18.83 4.16
CA THR A 98 3.68 19.28 5.54
C THR A 98 4.62 18.55 6.51
N ALA A 99 5.63 17.82 6.01
CA ALA A 99 6.80 17.51 6.83
C ALA A 99 7.54 18.85 7.09
N PRO A 100 7.97 19.10 8.33
CA PRO A 100 8.73 20.31 8.65
C PRO A 100 9.87 20.48 7.64
N LYS A 101 10.17 21.71 7.22
CA LYS A 101 11.32 22.04 6.37
C LYS A 101 12.59 21.69 7.13
N LEU A 102 12.98 20.42 7.09
CA LEU A 102 14.12 19.88 7.78
C LEU A 102 15.27 19.81 6.77
N GLY A 103 16.04 20.89 6.65
CA GLY A 103 17.23 20.97 5.79
C GLY A 103 16.98 21.43 4.34
N PRO A 104 18.06 21.70 3.58
CA PRO A 104 17.98 22.06 2.17
C PRO A 104 17.61 20.86 1.30
N ARG A 105 16.92 21.13 0.18
CA ARG A 105 16.49 20.10 -0.78
C ARG A 105 17.68 19.52 -1.53
N ALA A 106 17.56 18.27 -1.96
CA ALA A 106 18.50 17.66 -2.90
C ALA A 106 18.64 18.50 -4.18
N VAL A 107 19.85 18.55 -4.72
CA VAL A 107 20.20 19.31 -5.93
C VAL A 107 20.54 18.35 -7.04
N TYR A 108 19.93 18.56 -8.21
CA TYR A 108 20.08 17.69 -9.37
C TYR A 108 20.99 18.33 -10.43
N GLY A 109 21.89 17.52 -10.95
CA GLY A 109 22.70 17.85 -12.12
C GLY A 109 22.42 16.85 -13.25
N PRO A 110 22.57 17.25 -14.52
CA PRO A 110 22.75 18.62 -14.99
C PRO A 110 21.46 19.46 -14.86
N ALA A 111 21.53 20.78 -15.02
CA ALA A 111 20.44 21.71 -14.69
C ALA A 111 19.10 21.38 -15.38
N GLN A 112 19.14 20.83 -16.60
CA GLN A 112 17.95 20.39 -17.33
C GLN A 112 17.21 19.21 -16.65
N CYS A 113 17.87 18.47 -15.77
CA CYS A 113 17.31 17.33 -15.04
C CYS A 113 16.71 17.70 -13.67
N THR A 114 16.72 18.99 -13.31
CA THR A 114 16.15 19.48 -12.03
C THR A 114 14.63 19.38 -11.93
N LYS A 115 13.92 19.29 -13.08
CA LYS A 115 12.48 19.06 -13.11
C LYS A 115 12.19 17.56 -12.97
N ILE A 116 12.21 17.08 -11.74
CA ILE A 116 11.96 15.66 -11.42
C ILE A 116 10.49 15.30 -11.68
N PRO A 117 10.20 14.22 -12.43
CA PRO A 117 8.84 13.79 -12.72
C PRO A 117 8.03 13.45 -11.46
N GLN A 118 6.73 13.76 -11.49
CA GLN A 118 5.81 13.49 -10.39
C GLN A 118 5.65 12.00 -10.06
N LEU A 119 5.99 11.13 -11.01
CA LEU A 119 6.05 9.69 -10.80
C LEU A 119 7.08 9.32 -9.72
N LEU A 120 8.25 9.98 -9.72
CA LEU A 120 9.30 9.73 -8.73
C LEU A 120 9.03 10.43 -7.41
N THR A 121 8.41 11.61 -7.45
CA THR A 121 8.19 12.41 -6.24
C THR A 121 6.90 12.08 -5.49
N HIS A 122 6.05 11.23 -6.07
CA HIS A 122 4.68 10.94 -5.62
C HIS A 122 3.86 12.22 -5.37
N SER A 123 4.25 13.37 -5.94
CA SER A 123 3.58 14.64 -5.69
C SER A 123 2.15 14.58 -6.25
N GLY A 124 1.15 14.96 -5.46
CA GLY A 124 -0.25 14.83 -5.87
C GLY A 124 -0.73 13.38 -6.01
N ALA A 125 -0.01 12.39 -5.46
CA ALA A 125 -0.52 11.04 -5.24
C ALA A 125 -1.07 10.90 -3.82
N ALA A 126 -2.05 10.02 -3.63
CA ALA A 126 -2.55 9.65 -2.31
C ALA A 126 -2.22 8.18 -2.04
N LEU A 127 -1.26 7.93 -1.14
CA LEU A 127 -0.88 6.58 -0.72
C LEU A 127 -2.09 5.82 -0.15
N ALA A 128 -2.44 4.70 -0.79
CA ALA A 128 -3.48 3.80 -0.31
C ALA A 128 -2.89 2.71 0.60
N ALA A 129 -1.85 2.03 0.11
CA ALA A 129 -1.18 0.95 0.82
C ALA A 129 0.27 0.82 0.37
N GLU A 130 1.15 0.44 1.29
CA GLU A 130 2.54 0.13 1.05
C GLU A 130 2.89 -1.21 1.72
N LEU A 131 3.74 -1.98 1.08
CA LEU A 131 4.33 -3.21 1.59
C LEU A 131 5.84 -3.12 1.43
N ASP A 132 6.54 -3.35 2.54
CA ASP A 132 7.98 -3.49 2.59
C ASP A 132 8.34 -4.92 3.00
N VAL A 133 9.34 -5.48 2.33
CA VAL A 133 9.87 -6.82 2.61
C VAL A 133 11.38 -6.76 2.62
N ASP A 134 12.00 -7.29 3.68
CA ASP A 134 13.44 -7.22 3.89
C ASP A 134 13.98 -8.60 4.26
N ARG A 135 15.05 -9.08 3.62
CA ARG A 135 15.65 -10.39 3.92
C ARG A 135 16.58 -10.39 5.13
N TYR A 136 17.29 -9.30 5.42
CA TYR A 136 18.38 -9.28 6.40
C TYR A 136 18.02 -8.59 7.71
N THR A 137 17.02 -7.72 7.74
CA THR A 137 16.62 -6.99 8.95
C THR A 137 15.17 -7.28 9.37
N GLN A 138 14.98 -7.75 10.62
CA GLN A 138 13.67 -7.75 11.31
C GLN A 138 13.29 -6.38 11.90
N LEU A 139 14.20 -5.42 11.79
CA LEU A 139 14.00 -4.06 12.23
C LEU A 139 13.40 -3.29 11.06
N ILE A 140 12.09 -3.07 11.10
CA ILE A 140 11.47 -1.91 10.43
C ILE A 140 11.97 -0.67 11.20
N ALA A 141 13.27 -0.38 11.11
CA ALA A 141 13.79 0.91 11.48
C ALA A 141 13.39 1.82 10.31
N ARG A 142 12.16 2.32 10.39
CA ARG A 142 11.78 3.61 9.80
C ARG A 142 12.67 4.69 10.42
N ASP A 143 13.97 4.63 10.17
CA ASP A 143 14.86 5.74 10.45
C ASP A 143 14.54 6.80 9.40
N ALA A 144 13.58 7.63 9.82
CA ALA A 144 13.28 8.95 9.32
C ALA A 144 13.52 9.14 7.83
N ARG A 145 12.50 8.81 7.01
CA ARG A 145 12.23 9.39 5.67
C ARG A 145 13.42 10.20 5.15
N ILE A 146 14.37 9.54 4.50
CA ILE A 146 15.48 10.24 3.88
C ILE A 146 14.85 11.21 2.88
N TRP A 147 15.23 12.48 2.99
CA TRP A 147 14.60 13.63 2.33
C TRP A 147 14.75 13.62 0.79
N ASP A 148 15.35 12.57 0.22
CA ASP A 148 15.62 12.35 -1.19
C ASP A 148 14.88 11.12 -1.79
N TRP A 149 14.04 10.41 -1.00
CA TRP A 149 13.12 9.36 -1.50
C TRP A 149 12.44 9.72 -2.84
N PRO A 150 11.97 10.98 -3.05
CA PRO A 150 11.42 11.44 -4.33
C PRO A 150 12.31 11.32 -5.59
N ALA A 151 13.59 10.99 -5.46
CA ALA A 151 14.58 11.10 -6.51
C ALA A 151 15.59 9.96 -6.58
N THR A 152 15.83 9.30 -5.46
CA THR A 152 16.75 8.16 -5.37
C THR A 152 15.98 6.87 -5.08
N GLY A 153 14.80 6.94 -4.47
CA GLY A 153 14.03 5.74 -4.09
C GLY A 153 14.77 4.83 -3.12
N GLU A 154 15.74 5.34 -2.37
CA GLU A 154 16.60 4.56 -1.47
C GLU A 154 16.26 4.81 0.01
N SER A 155 16.17 3.71 0.78
CA SER A 155 16.38 3.68 2.24
C SER A 155 17.86 3.35 2.50
N ASP A 156 18.45 3.82 3.61
CA ASP A 156 19.85 3.51 4.00
C ASP A 156 20.03 2.00 4.38
N GLU A 157 19.21 1.09 3.84
CA GLU A 157 19.20 -0.34 4.13
C GLU A 157 20.03 -1.12 3.10
N HIS A 158 21.08 -1.80 3.58
CA HIS A 158 21.87 -2.72 2.78
C HIS A 158 21.20 -4.11 2.71
N GLY A 159 20.68 -4.46 1.53
CA GLY A 159 20.31 -5.83 1.11
C GLY A 159 18.83 -6.21 1.30
N PRO A 160 18.32 -7.13 0.46
CA PRO A 160 17.19 -6.93 -0.43
C PRO A 160 15.94 -6.43 0.28
N ASN A 161 15.62 -5.17 -0.01
CA ASN A 161 14.35 -4.55 0.25
C ASN A 161 13.50 -4.63 -1.03
N ALA A 162 12.34 -5.25 -0.92
CA ALA A 162 11.29 -5.17 -1.92
C ALA A 162 10.20 -4.24 -1.41
N HIS A 163 9.84 -3.26 -2.21
CA HIS A 163 8.78 -2.32 -1.89
C HIS A 163 7.65 -2.45 -2.90
N PHE A 164 6.42 -2.39 -2.43
CA PHE A 164 5.22 -2.31 -3.24
C PHE A 164 4.37 -1.15 -2.75
N GLU A 165 4.04 -0.22 -3.64
CA GLU A 165 3.19 0.91 -3.33
C GLU A 165 1.94 0.88 -4.20
N ILE A 166 0.77 1.07 -3.62
CA ILE A 166 -0.43 1.46 -4.36
C ILE A 166 -0.77 2.89 -4.00
N SER A 167 -0.66 3.77 -4.98
CA SER A 167 -1.00 5.17 -4.87
C SER A 167 -2.18 5.52 -5.77
N VAL A 168 -3.14 6.28 -5.25
CA VAL A 168 -4.23 6.81 -6.08
C VAL A 168 -3.70 8.00 -6.87
N VAL A 169 -3.75 7.86 -8.19
CA VAL A 169 -3.16 8.78 -9.17
C VAL A 169 -4.06 8.80 -10.40
N PRO A 170 -5.06 9.71 -10.47
CA PRO A 170 -6.00 9.77 -11.60
C PRO A 170 -5.32 9.97 -12.96
N ASP A 171 -4.21 10.71 -12.99
CA ASP A 171 -3.40 11.03 -14.17
C ASP A 171 -2.21 10.07 -14.38
N GLY A 172 -2.31 8.84 -13.86
CA GLY A 172 -1.19 7.89 -13.85
C GLY A 172 -0.51 7.64 -15.21
N PRO A 173 -1.26 7.37 -16.30
CA PRO A 173 -0.70 7.25 -17.65
C PRO A 173 0.14 8.46 -18.09
N ASP A 174 -0.34 9.67 -17.82
CA ASP A 174 0.37 10.91 -18.18
C ASP A 174 1.65 11.08 -17.37
N ARG A 175 1.68 10.63 -16.11
CA ARG A 175 2.90 10.63 -15.30
C ARG A 175 3.94 9.67 -15.83
N ILE A 176 3.54 8.48 -16.28
CA ILE A 176 4.44 7.52 -16.93
C ILE A 176 4.98 8.11 -18.24
N ALA A 177 4.12 8.72 -19.07
CA ALA A 177 4.56 9.35 -20.32
C ALA A 177 5.57 10.48 -20.08
N LYS A 178 5.31 11.36 -19.09
CA LYS A 178 6.25 12.41 -18.67
C LYS A 178 7.56 11.85 -18.13
N TYR A 179 7.50 10.72 -17.42
CA TYR A 179 8.71 10.06 -16.93
C TYR A 179 9.55 9.48 -18.08
N LEU A 180 8.93 8.83 -19.06
CA LEU A 180 9.61 8.33 -20.26
C LEU A 180 10.30 9.45 -21.04
N ASP A 181 9.58 10.56 -21.27
CA ASP A 181 10.12 11.75 -21.93
C ASP A 181 11.31 12.34 -21.15
N TRP A 182 11.21 12.39 -19.83
CA TRP A 182 12.30 12.83 -18.97
C TRP A 182 13.50 11.87 -19.04
N LEU A 183 13.29 10.54 -19.01
CA LEU A 183 14.35 9.54 -19.13
C LEU A 183 15.11 9.66 -20.45
N GLY A 184 14.44 10.00 -21.55
CA GLY A 184 15.10 10.24 -22.84
C GLY A 184 16.14 11.37 -22.80
N ARG A 185 16.03 12.30 -21.85
CA ARG A 185 16.98 13.42 -21.67
C ARG A 185 17.85 13.31 -20.41
N CYS A 186 17.36 12.60 -19.41
CA CYS A 186 17.88 12.58 -18.04
C CYS A 186 18.00 11.16 -17.49
N GLY A 187 18.12 10.15 -18.36
CA GLY A 187 18.41 8.77 -17.98
C GLY A 187 19.76 8.62 -17.25
N SER A 188 20.61 9.65 -17.23
CA SER A 188 21.70 9.76 -16.28
C SER A 188 21.74 11.16 -15.67
N TYR A 189 21.84 11.24 -14.35
CA TYR A 189 21.82 12.48 -13.59
C TYR A 189 22.64 12.34 -12.30
N GLN A 190 22.97 13.46 -11.68
CA GLN A 190 23.65 13.53 -10.40
C GLN A 190 22.70 14.07 -9.35
N VAL A 191 22.83 13.58 -8.13
CA VAL A 191 22.08 14.06 -6.96
C VAL A 191 23.08 14.42 -5.89
N ALA A 192 23.00 15.64 -5.37
CA ALA A 192 23.70 16.05 -4.16
C ALA A 192 22.69 16.12 -3.01
N ASN A 193 22.90 15.29 -2.00
CA ASN A 193 22.06 15.21 -0.81
C ASN A 193 22.69 15.97 0.35
N TYR A 194 21.83 16.48 1.22
CA TYR A 194 22.23 17.29 2.37
C TYR A 194 21.62 16.74 3.64
N ASP A 195 22.37 16.83 4.75
CA ASP A 195 21.85 16.52 6.08
C ASP A 195 20.90 17.62 6.57
N PHE A 196 20.28 17.38 7.73
CA PHE A 196 19.36 18.33 8.36
C PHE A 196 19.99 19.71 8.64
N ASN A 197 21.30 19.76 8.86
CA ASN A 197 22.06 20.99 9.10
C ASN A 197 22.51 21.68 7.80
N GLY A 198 22.18 21.11 6.64
CA GLY A 198 22.56 21.60 5.32
C GLY A 198 23.99 21.31 4.90
N ARG A 199 24.67 20.41 5.59
CA ARG A 199 25.98 19.88 5.15
C ARG A 199 25.74 18.84 4.07
N LEU A 200 26.63 18.78 3.08
CA LEU A 200 26.57 17.74 2.06
C LEU A 200 26.70 16.36 2.72
N LYS A 201 25.68 15.50 2.57
CA LYS A 201 25.68 14.09 3.02
C LYS A 201 26.46 13.26 2.00
N ASP A 202 26.03 13.31 0.75
CA ASP A 202 26.62 12.53 -0.34
C ASP A 202 26.39 13.19 -1.71
N LYS A 203 27.13 12.69 -2.70
CA LYS A 203 26.89 12.95 -4.12
C LYS A 203 26.81 11.63 -4.83
N ARG A 204 25.74 11.42 -5.59
CA ARG A 204 25.48 10.17 -6.30
C ARG A 204 25.31 10.44 -7.78
N SER A 205 25.79 9.51 -8.60
CA SER A 205 25.39 9.41 -10.00
C SER A 205 24.31 8.36 -10.11
N ALA A 206 23.19 8.72 -10.72
CA ALA A 206 22.07 7.83 -11.00
C ALA A 206 22.03 7.55 -12.50
N THR A 207 21.92 6.29 -12.87
CA THR A 207 21.70 5.84 -14.25
C THR A 207 20.46 4.98 -14.28
N THR A 208 19.51 5.31 -15.15
CA THR A 208 18.28 4.56 -15.36
C THR A 208 18.26 4.01 -16.77
N VAL A 209 18.07 2.70 -16.89
CA VAL A 209 17.88 1.99 -18.15
C VAL A 209 16.42 1.58 -18.25
N LEU A 210 15.80 1.87 -19.39
CA LEU A 210 14.47 1.36 -19.72
C LEU A 210 14.60 -0.11 -20.14
N ASP A 211 13.99 -1.01 -19.36
CA ASP A 211 13.97 -2.43 -19.67
C ASP A 211 12.78 -2.78 -20.56
N ASP A 212 11.59 -2.25 -20.22
CA ASP A 212 10.37 -2.49 -20.97
C ASP A 212 9.37 -1.34 -20.79
N HIS A 213 8.52 -1.14 -21.79
CA HIS A 213 7.38 -0.24 -21.76
C HIS A 213 6.27 -0.79 -22.65
N TRP A 214 5.07 -0.91 -22.09
CA TRP A 214 3.91 -1.36 -22.84
C TRP A 214 2.64 -0.69 -22.36
N THR A 215 1.64 -0.69 -23.25
CA THR A 215 0.30 -0.21 -22.96
C THR A 215 -0.68 -1.23 -23.50
N ASP A 216 -1.67 -1.61 -22.69
CA ASP A 216 -2.85 -2.34 -23.14
C ASP A 216 -4.14 -1.55 -22.87
N ASN A 217 -5.28 -2.20 -23.02
CA ASN A 217 -6.59 -1.58 -22.84
C ASN A 217 -6.89 -1.11 -21.40
N ALA A 218 -6.11 -1.54 -20.40
CA ALA A 218 -6.36 -1.24 -18.99
C ALA A 218 -5.14 -0.64 -18.29
N VAL A 219 -3.93 -0.94 -18.76
CA VAL A 219 -2.68 -0.64 -18.05
C VAL A 219 -1.69 0.08 -18.96
N VAL A 220 -1.06 1.11 -18.42
CA VAL A 220 0.20 1.66 -18.93
C VAL A 220 1.30 1.22 -17.97
N ALA A 221 2.33 0.55 -18.49
CA ALA A 221 3.40 0.01 -17.68
C ALA A 221 4.77 0.51 -18.15
N ILE A 222 5.68 0.69 -17.21
CA ILE A 222 7.10 0.95 -17.48
C ILE A 222 7.93 0.15 -16.49
N VAL A 223 8.98 -0.49 -16.98
CA VAL A 223 9.95 -1.24 -16.20
C VAL A 223 11.33 -0.66 -16.46
N VAL A 224 12.04 -0.34 -15.38
CA VAL A 224 13.37 0.28 -15.44
C VAL A 224 14.33 -0.38 -14.47
N THR A 225 15.61 -0.32 -14.80
CA THR A 225 16.70 -0.62 -13.87
C THR A 225 17.41 0.68 -13.52
N ARG A 226 17.46 1.02 -12.22
CA ARG A 226 18.13 2.21 -11.69
C ARG A 226 19.37 1.81 -10.93
N THR A 227 20.51 2.42 -11.26
CA THR A 227 21.79 2.18 -10.58
C THR A 227 22.27 3.49 -9.98
N PHE A 228 22.69 3.44 -8.71
CA PHE A 228 23.25 4.57 -7.98
C PHE A 228 24.70 4.29 -7.61
N VAL A 229 25.58 5.26 -7.83
CA VAL A 229 26.99 5.21 -7.48
C VAL A 229 27.33 6.41 -6.62
N THR A 230 27.75 6.19 -5.38
CA THR A 230 28.18 7.24 -4.45
C THR A 230 29.62 7.65 -4.76
N ALA A 231 29.84 8.93 -5.05
CA ALA A 231 31.15 9.45 -5.39
C ALA A 231 32.10 9.39 -4.19
N GLY A 232 33.25 8.72 -4.38
CA GLY A 232 34.28 8.58 -3.33
C GLY A 232 33.93 7.55 -2.25
N SER A 233 32.91 6.72 -2.46
CA SER A 233 32.62 5.54 -1.62
C SER A 233 33.24 4.28 -2.23
N ASP A 234 33.69 3.36 -1.38
CA ASP A 234 34.12 2.01 -1.76
C ASP A 234 32.94 1.02 -1.79
N GLU A 235 31.73 1.46 -1.45
CA GLU A 235 30.51 0.65 -1.51
C GLU A 235 30.15 0.28 -2.95
N PRO A 236 29.64 -0.94 -3.18
CA PRO A 236 29.18 -1.34 -4.50
C PRO A 236 27.98 -0.49 -4.96
N PRO A 237 27.78 -0.33 -6.28
CA PRO A 237 26.62 0.38 -6.80
C PRO A 237 25.29 -0.22 -6.30
N ALA A 238 24.37 0.64 -5.86
CA ALA A 238 23.04 0.20 -5.49
C ALA A 238 22.16 0.10 -6.73
N THR A 239 21.70 -1.12 -7.07
CA THR A 239 20.91 -1.35 -8.29
C THR A 239 19.53 -1.85 -7.95
N TYR A 240 18.51 -1.15 -8.45
CA TYR A 240 17.10 -1.44 -8.23
C TYR A 240 16.41 -1.74 -9.55
N HIS A 241 15.58 -2.78 -9.54
CA HIS A 241 14.63 -3.02 -10.61
C HIS A 241 13.27 -2.48 -10.20
N VAL A 242 12.70 -1.58 -10.99
CA VAL A 242 11.48 -0.83 -10.65
C VAL A 242 10.44 -0.98 -11.74
N SER A 243 9.22 -1.32 -11.37
CA SER A 243 8.06 -1.42 -12.25
C SER A 243 6.96 -0.47 -11.79
N TYR A 244 6.40 0.29 -12.73
CA TYR A 244 5.21 1.11 -12.50
C TYR A 244 4.08 0.63 -13.38
N TYR A 245 2.90 0.46 -12.82
CA TYR A 245 1.68 0.08 -13.53
C TYR A 245 0.57 1.06 -13.21
N ALA A 246 0.20 1.91 -14.17
CA ALA A 246 -0.96 2.78 -14.07
C ALA A 246 -2.21 2.04 -14.56
N LEU A 247 -3.23 1.92 -13.71
CA LEU A 247 -4.49 1.20 -13.97
C LEU A 247 -5.64 1.93 -13.29
N ARG A 248 -6.66 2.36 -14.06
CA ARG A 248 -7.96 2.85 -13.55
C ARG A 248 -7.86 3.85 -12.37
N GLY A 249 -6.94 4.80 -12.46
CA GLY A 249 -6.75 5.88 -11.48
C GLY A 249 -5.87 5.52 -10.27
N VAL A 250 -5.14 4.42 -10.31
CA VAL A 250 -4.05 4.10 -9.37
C VAL A 250 -2.75 3.81 -10.10
N ILE A 251 -1.63 3.96 -9.41
CA ILE A 251 -0.33 3.42 -9.79
C ILE A 251 0.06 2.35 -8.77
N LEU A 252 0.43 1.16 -9.27
CA LEU A 252 1.20 0.18 -8.53
C LEU A 252 2.68 0.41 -8.86
N GLU A 253 3.48 0.76 -7.87
CA GLU A 253 4.93 0.73 -7.94
C GLU A 253 5.44 -0.55 -7.27
N CYS A 254 6.46 -1.15 -7.85
CA CYS A 254 7.20 -2.23 -7.24
C CYS A 254 8.69 -1.98 -7.49
N SER A 255 9.50 -1.98 -6.43
CA SER A 255 10.95 -1.94 -6.53
C SER A 255 11.58 -3.11 -5.78
N VAL A 256 12.74 -3.56 -6.27
CA VAL A 256 13.56 -4.57 -5.60
C VAL A 256 15.03 -4.28 -5.80
N TYR A 257 15.80 -4.31 -4.71
CA TYR A 257 17.26 -4.26 -4.78
C TYR A 257 17.84 -5.57 -5.35
N MET A 258 18.71 -5.46 -6.35
CA MET A 258 19.25 -6.58 -7.10
C MET A 258 20.49 -7.18 -6.43
N GLU A 259 20.31 -7.97 -5.37
CA GLU A 259 21.43 -8.76 -4.82
C GLU A 259 21.64 -10.09 -5.56
N ASN A 260 20.55 -10.76 -5.95
CA ASN A 260 20.60 -11.99 -6.75
C ASN A 260 19.37 -12.14 -7.67
N ALA A 261 19.49 -12.99 -8.70
CA ALA A 261 18.44 -13.17 -9.71
C ALA A 261 17.15 -13.83 -9.15
N GLY A 262 17.27 -14.72 -8.16
CA GLY A 262 16.13 -15.44 -7.60
C GLY A 262 15.16 -14.52 -6.86
N ASP A 263 15.68 -13.58 -6.09
CA ASP A 263 14.88 -12.60 -5.35
C ASP A 263 14.14 -11.66 -6.32
N ARG A 264 14.83 -11.20 -7.37
CA ARG A 264 14.23 -10.42 -8.45
C ARG A 264 13.04 -11.15 -9.08
N GLU A 265 13.23 -12.41 -9.49
CA GLU A 265 12.17 -13.19 -10.13
C GLU A 265 10.98 -13.40 -9.20
N LEU A 266 11.22 -13.69 -7.92
CA LEU A 266 10.16 -13.83 -6.93
C LEU A 266 9.34 -12.54 -6.84
N VAL A 267 10.00 -11.40 -6.63
CA VAL A 267 9.34 -10.10 -6.46
C VAL A 267 8.58 -9.69 -7.73
N GLN A 268 9.16 -9.87 -8.91
CA GLN A 268 8.50 -9.60 -10.19
C GLN A 268 7.25 -10.48 -10.40
N ARG A 269 7.31 -11.76 -10.01
CA ARG A 269 6.12 -12.64 -10.02
C ARG A 269 5.05 -12.11 -9.07
N ARG A 270 5.42 -11.63 -7.88
CA ARG A 270 4.46 -11.03 -6.93
C ARG A 270 3.86 -9.74 -7.47
N ALA A 271 4.65 -8.87 -8.11
CA ALA A 271 4.16 -7.67 -8.77
C ALA A 271 3.13 -7.99 -9.87
N SER A 272 3.43 -8.98 -10.70
CA SER A 272 2.53 -9.46 -11.75
C SER A 272 1.22 -9.99 -11.15
N GLN A 273 1.28 -10.78 -10.07
CA GLN A 273 0.10 -11.29 -9.38
C GLN A 273 -0.73 -10.16 -8.76
N THR A 274 -0.10 -9.16 -8.15
CA THR A 274 -0.78 -7.97 -7.63
C THR A 274 -1.48 -7.19 -8.73
N LEU A 275 -0.82 -6.99 -9.88
CA LEU A 275 -1.45 -6.37 -11.05
C LEU A 275 -2.70 -7.14 -11.50
N GLN A 276 -2.63 -8.47 -11.57
CA GLN A 276 -3.79 -9.30 -11.92
C GLN A 276 -4.93 -9.18 -10.90
N ARG A 277 -4.62 -9.17 -9.59
CA ARG A 277 -5.61 -8.93 -8.53
C ARG A 277 -6.24 -7.54 -8.66
N LEU A 278 -5.46 -6.51 -9.04
CA LEU A 278 -5.98 -5.17 -9.28
C LEU A 278 -6.85 -5.11 -10.53
N ARG A 279 -6.52 -5.84 -11.61
CA ARG A 279 -7.37 -5.95 -12.81
C ARG A 279 -8.72 -6.59 -12.53
N ALA A 280 -8.76 -7.58 -11.64
CA ALA A 280 -9.98 -8.31 -11.29
C ALA A 280 -10.95 -7.55 -10.36
N ARG A 281 -10.56 -6.40 -9.82
CA ARG A 281 -11.34 -5.60 -8.84
C ARG A 281 -12.21 -4.52 -9.48
#